data_AF-A0A1Z8MV50-F1
#
_entry.id   AF-A0A1Z8MV50-F1
#
_cell.length_a   1.000
_cell.length_b   1.000
_cell.length_c   1.000
_cell.angle_alpha   90.00
_cell.angle_beta   90.00
_cell.angle_gamma   90.00
#
_symmetry.space_group_name_H-M   'P 1'
#
loop_
_entity.id
_entity.type
_entity.pdbx_description
1 polymer ?
#
loop_
_entity_poly.entity_id
_entity_poly.type
_entity_poly.pdbx_seq_one_letter_code
_entity_poly.pdbx_strand_id
1 'polypeptide(L)'
;MRFAILVVLLSQTASGEKYSDHPVSPDSEKPSWDVAWLTDYRQARLQAIESGKSLLVHFMGSSADERHDRFTADTCTSQEVQHLLGNYVCLRVPSDLSLRVEGRRIVLLEDPAFDAMQETSGLAVVDFGDPMKETFGRVIGALPFTKPTYYAPPFESRSSVVTFLKLPPGALAERMIIYAIRMHPEGPRSTVGGASPTLSQAAAEHSQRQALLQRQGHHRWESRFHRIWAQIGGKPPVEVCAESWPDEPLVTACLGCVHAWRQSAGHWKSVAGDHPLYAYGMHRGKNRIWYATGIFGG
;
A
#
# COMPACT_ATOMS: atom_id res chain seq x y z
N MET A 1 -2.02 -19.66 -13.01
CA MET A 1 -2.41 -20.28 -11.72
C MET A 1 -3.54 -19.43 -11.13
N ARG A 2 -4.66 -20.06 -10.78
CA ARG A 2 -6.00 -19.46 -10.69
C ARG A 2 -6.13 -18.51 -9.49
N PHE A 3 -6.40 -17.22 -9.73
CA PHE A 3 -6.96 -16.32 -8.73
C PHE A 3 -8.46 -16.64 -8.63
N ALA A 4 -8.82 -17.48 -7.66
CA ALA A 4 -10.18 -17.90 -7.41
C ALA A 4 -10.59 -17.47 -5.99
N ILE A 5 -10.86 -16.18 -5.80
CA ILE A 5 -11.86 -15.74 -4.83
C ILE A 5 -12.97 -15.08 -5.63
N LEU A 6 -13.70 -15.98 -6.31
CA LEU A 6 -14.75 -15.69 -7.29
C LEU A 6 -15.91 -14.93 -6.62
N VAL A 7 -16.43 -14.00 -7.41
CA VAL A 7 -17.65 -13.21 -7.23
C VAL A 7 -18.83 -14.11 -6.85
N VAL A 8 -19.55 -13.73 -5.79
CA VAL A 8 -20.94 -14.16 -5.55
C VAL A 8 -21.77 -12.88 -5.50
N LEU A 9 -22.55 -12.66 -6.56
CA LEU A 9 -23.62 -11.66 -6.64
C LEU A 9 -24.85 -12.19 -5.92
N LEU A 10 -25.54 -11.34 -5.16
CA LEU A 10 -27.00 -11.40 -5.03
C LEU A 10 -27.58 -10.03 -4.65
N SER A 11 -28.49 -9.59 -5.51
CA SER A 11 -29.38 -8.44 -5.44
C SER A 11 -30.51 -8.60 -4.41
N GLN A 12 -30.97 -7.51 -3.77
CA GLN A 12 -32.39 -7.13 -3.69
C GLN A 12 -32.63 -5.74 -3.05
N THR A 13 -33.83 -5.23 -3.28
CA THR A 13 -34.28 -3.83 -3.40
C THR A 13 -34.97 -3.24 -2.16
N ALA A 14 -34.72 -1.93 -1.96
CA ALA A 14 -35.62 -0.79 -1.64
C ALA A 14 -36.81 -0.89 -0.64
N SER A 15 -36.84 0.08 0.28
CA SER A 15 -37.96 0.97 0.72
C SER A 15 -37.66 1.40 2.18
N GLY A 16 -37.80 2.63 2.66
CA GLY A 16 -38.46 3.84 2.20
C GLY A 16 -39.46 4.26 3.28
N GLU A 17 -39.07 5.13 4.24
CA GLU A 17 -40.06 5.92 5.01
C GLU A 17 -39.50 7.14 5.76
N LYS A 18 -40.09 8.29 5.39
CA LYS A 18 -40.43 9.58 6.04
C LYS A 18 -39.75 10.04 7.36
N TYR A 19 -39.17 11.24 7.25
CA TYR A 19 -38.70 12.14 8.30
C TYR A 19 -39.86 12.90 9.00
N SER A 20 -39.74 13.09 10.31
CA SER A 20 -40.52 14.06 11.11
C SER A 20 -39.58 15.05 11.80
N ASP A 21 -39.85 16.34 11.62
CA ASP A 21 -39.10 17.49 12.15
C ASP A 21 -39.24 17.63 13.68
N HIS A 22 -38.11 17.66 14.37
CA HIS A 22 -37.97 18.31 15.68
C HIS A 22 -36.68 19.15 15.72
N PRO A 23 -36.70 20.32 16.39
CA PRO A 23 -35.60 21.28 16.33
C PRO A 23 -34.43 20.81 17.20
N VAL A 24 -33.27 20.59 16.59
CA VAL A 24 -32.03 20.22 17.26
C VAL A 24 -31.31 21.49 17.71
N SER A 25 -31.08 21.61 19.03
CA SER A 25 -30.25 22.64 19.65
C SER A 25 -28.78 22.53 19.18
N PRO A 26 -28.05 23.66 19.07
CA PRO A 26 -26.69 23.69 18.54
C PRO A 26 -25.67 23.41 19.63
N ASP A 27 -25.75 22.24 20.28
CA ASP A 27 -24.61 21.69 21.00
C ASP A 27 -23.86 20.78 20.02
N SER A 28 -22.71 21.27 19.60
CA SER A 28 -21.80 20.64 18.65
C SER A 28 -21.47 19.20 19.06
N GLU A 29 -22.11 18.22 18.43
CA GLU A 29 -21.64 16.84 18.41
C GLU A 29 -20.23 16.85 17.82
N LYS A 30 -19.23 16.58 18.67
CA LYS A 30 -17.93 16.13 18.17
C LYS A 30 -18.20 14.85 17.38
N PRO A 31 -17.83 14.75 16.09
CA PRO A 31 -18.04 13.52 15.36
C PRO A 31 -17.31 12.40 16.12
N SER A 32 -18.06 11.38 16.56
CA SER A 32 -17.45 10.15 17.06
C SER A 32 -16.95 9.39 15.85
N TRP A 33 -15.64 9.46 15.62
CA TRP A 33 -14.98 8.70 14.56
C TRP A 33 -14.75 7.25 15.00
N ASP A 34 -15.73 6.63 15.66
CA ASP A 34 -15.61 5.23 16.08
C ASP A 34 -15.68 4.34 14.85
N VAL A 35 -14.52 3.99 14.32
CA VAL A 35 -14.40 3.06 13.22
C VAL A 35 -14.91 1.70 13.68
N ALA A 36 -15.97 1.23 13.02
CA ALA A 36 -16.50 -0.11 13.24
C ALA A 36 -15.53 -1.16 12.71
N TRP A 37 -15.02 -1.99 13.62
CA TRP A 37 -14.18 -3.14 13.29
C TRP A 37 -15.05 -4.39 13.15
N LEU A 38 -15.16 -4.91 11.94
CA LEU A 38 -15.80 -6.19 11.68
C LEU A 38 -14.87 -7.34 12.09
N THR A 39 -15.43 -8.52 12.29
CA THR A 39 -14.69 -9.75 12.62
C THR A 39 -14.97 -10.91 11.64
N ASP A 40 -16.00 -10.77 10.80
CA ASP A 40 -16.31 -11.71 9.73
C ASP A 40 -15.73 -11.23 8.39
N TYR A 41 -14.78 -12.00 7.84
CA TYR A 41 -14.10 -11.66 6.59
C TYR A 41 -15.06 -11.59 5.40
N ARG A 42 -16.06 -12.48 5.33
CA ARG A 42 -17.02 -12.51 4.21
C ARG A 42 -17.91 -11.27 4.25
N GLN A 43 -18.44 -10.93 5.43
CA GLN A 43 -19.25 -9.73 5.62
C GLN A 43 -18.46 -8.47 5.28
N ALA A 44 -17.22 -8.34 5.79
CA ALA A 44 -16.38 -7.19 5.54
C ALA A 44 -16.03 -7.02 4.05
N ARG A 45 -15.76 -8.11 3.35
CA ARG A 45 -15.52 -8.09 1.89
C ARG A 45 -16.76 -7.64 1.12
N LEU A 46 -17.95 -8.17 1.45
CA LEU A 46 -19.19 -7.76 0.79
C LEU A 46 -19.45 -6.26 1.01
N GLN A 47 -19.33 -5.79 2.25
CA GLN A 47 -19.49 -4.38 2.57
C GLN A 47 -18.46 -3.49 1.86
N ALA A 48 -17.20 -3.92 1.72
CA ALA A 48 -16.18 -3.17 0.98
C ALA A 48 -16.56 -3.00 -0.50
N ILE A 49 -17.05 -4.07 -1.13
CA ILE A 49 -17.51 -4.04 -2.53
C ILE A 49 -18.74 -3.13 -2.68
N GLU A 50 -19.75 -3.29 -1.82
CA GLU A 50 -21.00 -2.50 -1.88
C GLU A 50 -20.77 -1.02 -1.61
N SER A 51 -19.82 -0.69 -0.72
CA SER A 51 -19.49 0.71 -0.38
C SER A 51 -18.45 1.34 -1.30
N GLY A 52 -17.89 0.61 -2.27
CA GLY A 52 -16.81 1.11 -3.13
C GLY A 52 -15.57 1.54 -2.34
N LYS A 53 -15.28 0.88 -1.20
CA LYS A 53 -14.13 1.16 -0.34
C LYS A 53 -13.13 0.01 -0.39
N SER A 54 -11.86 0.30 -0.12
CA SER A 54 -10.89 -0.75 0.16
C SER A 54 -11.17 -1.42 1.52
N LEU A 55 -10.80 -2.69 1.64
CA LEU A 55 -10.84 -3.45 2.88
C LEU A 55 -9.48 -3.35 3.57
N LEU A 56 -9.44 -2.79 4.77
CA LEU A 56 -8.26 -2.84 5.65
C LEU A 56 -8.41 -4.02 6.61
N VAL A 57 -7.43 -4.92 6.60
CA VAL A 57 -7.37 -6.11 7.44
C VAL A 57 -6.27 -5.92 8.48
N HIS A 58 -6.65 -5.99 9.75
CA HIS A 58 -5.71 -6.11 10.87
C HIS A 58 -5.64 -7.58 11.28
N PHE A 59 -4.51 -8.22 10.97
CA PHE A 59 -4.17 -9.55 11.46
C PHE A 59 -3.58 -9.41 12.87
N MET A 60 -4.30 -9.92 13.87
CA MET A 60 -3.89 -9.82 15.27
C MET A 60 -2.83 -10.87 15.58
N GLY A 61 -1.78 -10.46 16.30
CA GLY A 61 -0.80 -11.39 16.87
C GLY A 61 -1.41 -12.26 17.96
N SER A 62 -0.62 -13.16 18.53
CA SER A 62 -1.00 -13.82 19.78
C SER A 62 -1.16 -12.77 20.89
N SER A 63 -1.90 -13.10 21.96
CA SER A 63 -2.19 -12.19 23.07
C SER A 63 -0.96 -11.72 23.88
N ALA A 64 0.26 -12.07 23.46
CA ALA A 64 1.53 -11.63 24.04
C ALA A 64 2.35 -10.77 23.06
N ASP A 65 1.78 -10.37 21.93
CA ASP A 65 2.46 -9.51 20.95
C ASP A 65 2.37 -8.04 21.35
N GLU A 66 3.40 -7.54 22.02
CA GLU A 66 3.49 -6.13 22.45
C GLU A 66 3.28 -5.12 21.30
N ARG A 67 3.55 -5.49 20.04
CA ARG A 67 3.31 -4.60 18.88
C ARG A 67 1.83 -4.48 18.55
N HIS A 68 1.09 -5.58 18.68
CA HIS A 68 -0.36 -5.57 18.57
C HIS A 68 -0.99 -4.69 19.66
N ASP A 69 -0.49 -4.81 20.89
CA ASP A 69 -0.97 -4.00 22.02
C ASP A 69 -0.70 -2.51 21.80
N ARG A 70 0.53 -2.14 21.40
CA ARG A 70 0.87 -0.75 21.04
C ARG A 70 -0.01 -0.21 19.91
N PHE A 71 -0.24 -1.00 18.86
CA PHE A 71 -1.14 -0.58 17.79
C PHE A 71 -2.55 -0.31 18.33
N THR A 72 -3.10 -1.23 19.13
CA THR A 72 -4.50 -1.17 19.57
C THR A 72 -4.72 -0.09 20.63
N ALA A 73 -3.81 0.04 21.60
CA ALA A 73 -3.93 0.98 22.71
C ALA A 73 -3.56 2.41 22.31
N ASP A 74 -2.51 2.60 21.51
CA ASP A 74 -1.92 3.93 21.28
C ASP A 74 -2.19 4.45 19.86
N THR A 75 -1.86 3.65 18.85
CA THR A 75 -1.92 4.12 17.45
C THR A 75 -3.36 4.18 16.94
N CYS A 76 -4.14 3.13 17.18
CA CYS A 76 -5.51 3.00 16.68
C CYS A 76 -6.45 3.98 17.39
N THR A 77 -6.17 4.39 18.63
CA THR A 77 -7.01 5.34 19.38
C THR A 77 -6.73 6.80 19.00
N SER A 78 -5.67 7.07 18.22
CA SER A 78 -5.37 8.40 17.71
C SER A 78 -6.48 8.91 16.80
N GLN A 79 -6.96 10.13 17.04
CA GLN A 79 -8.01 10.78 16.23
C GLN A 79 -7.63 10.86 14.74
N GLU A 80 -6.35 11.15 14.43
CA GLU A 80 -5.87 11.20 13.05
C GLU A 80 -5.98 9.83 12.37
N VAL A 81 -5.62 8.75 13.07
CA VAL A 81 -5.69 7.39 12.55
C VAL A 81 -7.15 6.96 12.38
N GLN A 82 -8.02 7.21 13.37
CA GLN A 82 -9.45 6.94 13.29
C GLN A 82 -10.10 7.64 12.08
N HIS A 83 -9.77 8.92 11.87
CA HIS A 83 -10.24 9.67 10.71
C HIS A 83 -9.82 9.01 9.38
N LEU A 84 -8.56 8.62 9.26
CA LEU A 84 -8.06 7.95 8.05
C LEU A 84 -8.66 6.57 7.84
N LEU A 85 -8.83 5.80 8.92
CA LEU A 85 -9.46 4.48 8.92
C LEU A 85 -10.93 4.54 8.47
N GLY A 86 -11.64 5.65 8.69
CA GLY A 86 -13.00 5.86 8.18
C GLY A 86 -13.13 5.79 6.64
N ASN A 87 -12.03 5.90 5.91
CA ASN A 87 -11.98 5.72 4.45
C ASN A 87 -11.98 4.25 4.01
N TYR A 88 -11.92 3.31 4.95
CA TYR A 88 -11.83 1.88 4.71
C TYR A 88 -13.02 1.15 5.35
N VAL A 89 -13.33 -0.04 4.84
CA VAL A 89 -14.01 -1.04 5.66
C VAL A 89 -12.94 -1.74 6.49
N CYS A 90 -13.08 -1.73 7.81
CA CYS A 90 -12.07 -2.24 8.73
C CYS A 90 -12.46 -3.63 9.25
N LEU A 91 -11.56 -4.58 9.10
CA LEU A 91 -11.68 -5.97 9.56
C LEU A 91 -10.56 -6.28 10.53
N ARG A 92 -10.89 -6.93 11.65
CA ARG A 92 -9.94 -7.42 12.63
C ARG A 92 -10.13 -8.92 12.84
N VAL A 93 -9.07 -9.68 12.61
CA VAL A 93 -9.11 -11.15 12.62
C VAL A 93 -7.85 -11.71 13.26
N PRO A 94 -7.90 -12.89 13.90
CA PRO A 94 -6.68 -13.54 14.37
C PRO A 94 -5.81 -13.97 13.19
N SER A 95 -4.49 -14.01 13.39
CA SER A 95 -3.54 -14.37 12.33
C SER A 95 -3.72 -15.80 11.80
N ASP A 96 -4.33 -16.70 12.58
CA ASP A 96 -4.62 -18.08 12.22
C ASP A 96 -6.04 -18.29 11.64
N LEU A 97 -6.74 -17.19 11.29
CA LEU A 97 -8.08 -17.24 10.74
C LEU A 97 -8.14 -18.22 9.57
N SER A 98 -8.91 -19.28 9.77
CA SER A 98 -9.10 -20.35 8.80
C SER A 98 -10.42 -20.17 8.06
N LEU A 99 -10.37 -20.13 6.73
CA LEU A 99 -11.53 -20.05 5.85
C LEU A 99 -11.72 -21.38 5.11
N ARG A 100 -12.95 -21.66 4.68
CA ARG A 100 -13.24 -22.76 3.73
C ARG A 100 -13.50 -22.19 2.34
N VAL A 101 -12.62 -22.50 1.39
CA VAL A 101 -12.75 -22.11 -0.02
C VAL A 101 -12.74 -23.38 -0.86
N GLU A 102 -13.78 -23.59 -1.66
CA GLU A 102 -13.95 -24.80 -2.50
C GLU A 102 -13.77 -26.11 -1.70
N GLY A 103 -14.23 -26.13 -0.44
CA GLY A 103 -14.11 -27.28 0.46
C GLY A 103 -12.74 -27.48 1.10
N ARG A 104 -11.74 -26.68 0.75
CA ARG A 104 -10.39 -26.70 1.37
C ARG A 104 -10.29 -25.68 2.49
N ARG A 105 -9.64 -26.06 3.59
CA ARG A 105 -9.25 -25.13 4.65
C ARG A 105 -8.02 -24.35 4.18
N ILE A 106 -8.10 -23.03 4.23
CA ILE A 106 -6.97 -22.12 4.00
C ILE A 106 -6.83 -21.23 5.23
N VAL A 107 -5.60 -20.96 5.66
CA VAL A 107 -5.34 -19.88 6.63
C VAL A 107 -5.18 -18.60 5.81
N LEU A 108 -5.97 -17.56 6.12
CA LEU A 108 -6.05 -16.36 5.28
C LEU A 108 -4.68 -15.68 5.11
N LEU A 109 -3.89 -15.60 6.19
CA LEU A 109 -2.58 -14.97 6.20
C LEU A 109 -1.50 -15.78 5.44
N GLU A 110 -1.71 -17.09 5.27
CA GLU A 110 -0.83 -17.99 4.49
C GLU A 110 -1.18 -18.01 3.00
N ASP A 111 -2.25 -17.31 2.57
CA ASP A 111 -2.56 -17.19 1.15
C ASP A 111 -1.47 -16.37 0.43
N PRO A 112 -0.99 -16.79 -0.75
CA PRO A 112 0.07 -16.10 -1.48
C PRO A 112 -0.19 -14.61 -1.78
N ALA A 113 -1.47 -14.19 -1.79
CA ALA A 113 -1.81 -12.77 -1.92
C ALA A 113 -1.26 -11.92 -0.76
N PHE A 114 -1.03 -12.52 0.41
CA PHE A 114 -0.51 -11.88 1.61
C PHE A 114 0.98 -12.15 1.87
N ASP A 115 1.74 -12.70 0.92
CA ASP A 115 3.20 -12.98 1.07
C ASP A 115 4.00 -11.79 1.65
N ALA A 116 3.62 -10.55 1.32
CA ALA A 116 4.27 -9.35 1.83
C ALA A 116 4.11 -9.14 3.36
N MET A 117 3.12 -9.79 3.98
CA MET A 117 2.91 -9.84 5.43
C MET A 117 3.84 -10.83 6.13
N GLN A 118 4.53 -11.71 5.40
CA GLN A 118 5.53 -12.66 5.94
C GLN A 118 4.97 -13.54 7.07
N GLU A 119 3.69 -13.95 6.96
CA GLU A 119 3.02 -14.75 8.00
C GLU A 119 3.02 -14.08 9.40
N THR A 120 3.11 -12.75 9.44
CA THR A 120 3.12 -11.97 10.69
C THR A 120 1.88 -11.11 10.88
N SER A 121 1.60 -10.77 12.14
CA SER A 121 0.58 -9.78 12.51
C SER A 121 0.85 -8.42 11.85
N GLY A 122 -0.19 -7.61 11.68
CA GLY A 122 -0.05 -6.27 11.11
C GLY A 122 -1.24 -5.88 10.23
N LEU A 123 -1.01 -4.94 9.32
CA LEU A 123 -2.05 -4.36 8.48
C LEU A 123 -1.86 -4.75 7.01
N ALA A 124 -2.94 -5.16 6.36
CA ALA A 124 -3.01 -5.31 4.91
C ALA A 124 -4.19 -4.51 4.35
N VAL A 125 -4.09 -4.09 3.09
CA VAL A 125 -5.18 -3.41 2.37
C VAL A 125 -5.49 -4.17 1.10
N VAL A 126 -6.75 -4.56 0.91
CA VAL A 126 -7.28 -5.18 -0.31
C VAL A 126 -8.15 -4.16 -1.05
N ASP A 127 -7.89 -3.96 -2.33
CA ASP A 127 -8.65 -3.00 -3.13
C ASP A 127 -10.01 -3.58 -3.54
N PHE A 128 -11.09 -2.91 -3.16
CA PHE A 128 -12.44 -3.17 -3.67
C PHE A 128 -13.12 -1.86 -4.13
N GLY A 129 -12.33 -0.80 -4.32
CA GLY A 129 -12.87 0.53 -4.57
C GLY A 129 -13.45 0.74 -5.97
N ASP A 130 -12.93 0.01 -6.96
CA ASP A 130 -13.36 0.14 -8.36
C ASP A 130 -13.21 -1.20 -9.09
N PRO A 131 -14.31 -1.86 -9.51
CA PRO A 131 -14.27 -3.16 -10.19
C PRO A 131 -13.60 -3.13 -11.58
N MET A 132 -13.37 -1.94 -12.15
CA MET A 132 -12.71 -1.79 -13.45
C MET A 132 -11.18 -1.71 -13.34
N LYS A 133 -10.62 -1.54 -12.13
CA LYS A 133 -9.17 -1.48 -11.94
C LYS A 133 -8.53 -2.86 -11.93
N GLU A 134 -7.32 -2.96 -12.47
CA GLU A 134 -6.52 -4.18 -12.41
C GLU A 134 -6.18 -4.62 -10.98
N THR A 135 -6.21 -3.68 -10.03
CA THR A 135 -5.97 -3.91 -8.60
C THR A 135 -7.19 -4.47 -7.87
N PHE A 136 -8.38 -4.46 -8.47
CA PHE A 136 -9.59 -4.94 -7.80
C PHE A 136 -9.45 -6.39 -7.30
N GLY A 137 -9.77 -6.60 -6.03
CA GLY A 137 -9.60 -7.87 -5.31
C GLY A 137 -8.16 -8.22 -4.94
N ARG A 138 -7.17 -7.33 -5.17
CA ARG A 138 -5.76 -7.59 -4.85
C ARG A 138 -5.32 -6.86 -3.59
N VAL A 139 -4.36 -7.44 -2.89
CA VAL A 139 -3.62 -6.75 -1.83
C VAL A 139 -2.81 -5.62 -2.46
N ILE A 140 -3.01 -4.39 -1.99
CA ILE A 140 -2.35 -3.15 -2.46
C ILE A 140 -1.55 -2.46 -1.35
N GLY A 141 -1.59 -2.97 -0.13
CA GLY A 141 -0.74 -2.50 0.96
C GLY A 141 -0.46 -3.62 1.95
N ALA A 142 0.76 -3.66 2.49
CA ALA A 142 1.16 -4.59 3.53
C ALA A 142 2.12 -3.90 4.50
N LEU A 143 1.82 -3.98 5.79
CA LEU A 143 2.60 -3.42 6.88
C LEU A 143 2.71 -4.49 7.97
N PRO A 144 3.59 -5.48 7.78
CA PRO A 144 3.85 -6.50 8.81
C PRO A 144 4.44 -5.82 10.04
N PHE A 145 3.94 -6.10 11.23
CA PHE A 145 4.48 -5.55 12.48
C PHE A 145 5.74 -6.31 12.91
N THR A 146 6.70 -6.43 12.00
CA THR A 146 8.05 -6.91 12.30
C THR A 146 8.94 -5.75 12.72
N LYS A 147 10.10 -6.04 13.31
CA LYS A 147 11.11 -5.00 13.57
C LYS A 147 11.69 -4.54 12.23
N PRO A 148 11.68 -3.23 11.90
CA PRO A 148 12.31 -2.74 10.67
C PRO A 148 13.83 -2.95 10.68
N THR A 149 14.40 -3.26 9.52
CA THR A 149 15.86 -3.49 9.34
C THR A 149 16.64 -2.21 9.02
N TYR A 150 15.98 -1.17 8.52
CA TYR A 150 16.59 0.08 8.06
C TYR A 150 16.18 1.28 8.92
N TYR A 151 16.01 2.45 8.31
CA TYR A 151 15.74 3.73 8.97
C TYR A 151 14.29 3.91 9.45
N ALA A 152 13.37 2.98 9.14
CA ALA A 152 11.96 3.15 9.46
C ALA A 152 11.71 3.01 10.98
N PRO A 153 10.85 3.84 11.57
CA PRO A 153 10.35 3.63 12.92
C PRO A 153 9.51 2.35 13.00
N PRO A 154 9.16 1.87 14.21
CA PRO A 154 8.31 0.70 14.38
C PRO A 154 7.04 0.80 13.51
N PHE A 155 6.69 -0.28 12.83
CA PHE A 155 5.60 -0.28 11.84
C PHE A 155 4.22 -0.09 12.48
N GLU A 156 4.07 -0.49 13.74
CA GLU A 156 2.87 -0.27 14.55
C GLU A 156 2.71 1.17 15.06
N SER A 157 3.73 2.03 14.88
CA SER A 157 3.69 3.41 15.37
C SER A 157 2.74 4.31 14.57
N ARG A 158 2.25 5.38 15.21
CA ARG A 158 1.34 6.36 14.59
C ARG A 158 1.86 6.90 13.25
N SER A 159 3.12 7.32 13.17
CA SER A 159 3.68 7.91 11.94
C SER A 159 3.75 6.90 10.79
N SER A 160 4.11 5.64 11.09
CA SER A 160 4.09 4.53 10.13
C SER A 160 2.68 4.29 9.59
N VAL A 161 1.69 4.13 10.48
CA VAL A 161 0.31 3.85 10.08
C VAL A 161 -0.31 5.02 9.31
N VAL A 162 -0.12 6.26 9.77
CA VAL A 162 -0.61 7.45 9.04
C VAL A 162 -0.01 7.53 7.63
N THR A 163 1.29 7.27 7.48
CA THR A 163 1.95 7.27 6.17
C THR A 163 1.41 6.18 5.26
N PHE A 164 1.19 4.98 5.81
CA PHE A 164 0.61 3.84 5.11
C PHE A 164 -0.82 4.09 4.60
N LEU A 165 -1.67 4.70 5.43
CA LEU A 165 -3.06 5.02 5.07
C LEU A 165 -3.15 6.17 4.03
N LYS A 166 -2.15 7.05 3.97
CA LYS A 166 -2.08 8.17 3.01
C LYS A 166 -1.37 7.82 1.69
N LEU A 167 -1.05 6.55 1.45
CA LEU A 167 -0.40 6.15 0.20
C LEU A 167 -1.34 6.34 -1.01
N PRO A 168 -0.84 6.87 -2.14
CA PRO A 168 -1.64 7.08 -3.35
C PRO A 168 -2.10 5.74 -3.95
N PRO A 169 -3.20 5.71 -4.72
CA PRO A 169 -3.62 4.49 -5.44
C PRO A 169 -2.50 3.91 -6.29
N GLY A 170 -2.42 2.59 -6.40
CA GLY A 170 -1.39 1.89 -7.16
C GLY A 170 -1.28 0.42 -6.77
N ALA A 171 -0.42 -0.32 -7.46
CA ALA A 171 -0.12 -1.71 -7.12
C ALA A 171 0.68 -1.81 -5.81
N LEU A 172 0.69 -3.00 -5.19
CA LEU A 172 1.35 -3.24 -3.90
C LEU A 172 2.79 -2.74 -3.87
N ALA A 173 3.63 -3.17 -4.81
CA ALA A 173 5.06 -2.84 -4.81
C ALA A 173 5.31 -1.33 -5.00
N GLU A 174 4.52 -0.66 -5.86
CA GLU A 174 4.57 0.78 -6.10
C GLU A 174 4.21 1.57 -4.83
N ARG A 175 3.13 1.17 -4.15
CA ARG A 175 2.71 1.78 -2.89
C ARG A 175 3.74 1.59 -1.80
N MET A 176 4.34 0.39 -1.70
CA MET A 176 5.31 0.10 -0.65
C MET A 176 6.67 0.80 -0.86
N ILE A 177 7.11 1.05 -2.10
CA ILE A 177 8.32 1.85 -2.32
C ILE A 177 8.06 3.34 -2.02
N ILE A 178 6.87 3.87 -2.33
CA ILE A 178 6.46 5.23 -1.92
C ILE A 178 6.40 5.34 -0.39
N TYR A 179 5.90 4.30 0.29
CA TYR A 179 5.93 4.22 1.75
C TYR A 179 7.35 4.34 2.28
N ALA A 180 8.29 3.55 1.75
CA ALA A 180 9.69 3.60 2.18
C ALA A 180 10.28 5.03 2.04
N ILE A 181 10.03 5.70 0.92
CA ILE A 181 10.49 7.08 0.69
C ILE A 181 9.92 8.05 1.73
N ARG A 182 8.59 8.01 1.96
CA ARG A 182 7.90 8.90 2.90
C ARG A 182 8.28 8.64 4.36
N MET A 183 8.75 7.44 4.68
CA MET A 183 9.25 7.08 6.02
C MET A 183 10.72 7.46 6.23
N HIS A 184 11.43 7.93 5.21
CA HIS A 184 12.84 8.28 5.36
C HIS A 184 13.02 9.51 6.27
N PRO A 185 13.92 9.48 7.28
CA PRO A 185 14.02 10.52 8.31
C PRO A 185 14.41 11.89 7.78
N GLU A 186 15.11 11.96 6.64
CA GLU A 186 15.45 13.23 5.97
C GLU A 186 14.28 13.87 5.21
N GLY A 187 13.11 13.24 5.14
CA GLY A 187 11.92 13.80 4.50
C GLY A 187 12.11 14.14 3.00
N PRO A 188 12.54 13.20 2.15
CA PRO A 188 12.74 13.45 0.71
C PRO A 188 11.44 13.92 0.04
N ARG A 189 11.55 14.89 -0.87
CA ARG A 189 10.40 15.59 -1.45
C ARG A 189 9.90 15.04 -2.79
N SER A 190 10.50 13.99 -3.31
CA SER A 190 10.15 13.39 -4.61
C SER A 190 8.73 12.84 -4.70
N THR A 191 7.99 12.70 -3.59
CA THR A 191 6.58 12.24 -3.59
C THR A 191 5.58 13.35 -3.23
N VAL A 192 6.02 14.62 -3.21
CA VAL A 192 5.19 15.80 -2.90
C VAL A 192 4.36 16.26 -4.11
N GLY A 193 4.89 16.10 -5.33
CA GLY A 193 4.19 16.42 -6.57
C GLY A 193 3.00 15.50 -6.86
N GLY A 194 2.51 15.54 -8.10
CA GLY A 194 1.45 14.65 -8.57
C GLY A 194 1.98 13.27 -8.97
N ALA A 195 1.29 12.21 -8.56
CA ALA A 195 1.52 10.90 -9.15
C ALA A 195 1.08 10.93 -10.63
N SER A 196 1.97 10.53 -11.55
CA SER A 196 1.70 10.58 -12.99
C SER A 196 1.46 9.18 -13.57
N PRO A 197 0.31 8.90 -14.21
CA PRO A 197 0.06 7.62 -14.88
C PRO A 197 1.12 7.27 -15.93
N THR A 198 1.58 8.25 -16.70
CA THR A 198 2.65 8.08 -17.70
C THR A 198 3.97 7.67 -17.03
N LEU A 199 4.34 8.32 -15.93
CA LEU A 199 5.55 7.95 -15.20
C LEU A 199 5.40 6.60 -14.50
N SER A 200 4.22 6.27 -13.98
CA SER A 200 3.93 4.97 -13.34
C SER A 200 4.10 3.84 -14.35
N GLN A 201 3.51 3.98 -15.54
CA GLN A 201 3.72 3.00 -16.61
C GLN A 201 5.21 2.85 -16.94
N ALA A 202 5.94 3.95 -17.12
CA ALA A 202 7.37 3.90 -17.44
C ALA A 202 8.22 3.25 -16.35
N ALA A 203 7.93 3.51 -15.07
CA ALA A 203 8.64 2.93 -13.93
C ALA A 203 8.29 1.44 -13.75
N ALA A 204 7.04 1.05 -13.95
CA ALA A 204 6.59 -0.35 -13.93
C ALA A 204 7.24 -1.16 -15.07
N GLU A 205 7.20 -0.65 -16.31
CA GLU A 205 7.83 -1.28 -17.47
C GLU A 205 9.33 -1.49 -17.24
N HIS A 206 10.02 -0.49 -16.67
CA HIS A 206 11.46 -0.57 -16.49
C HIS A 206 11.87 -1.45 -15.32
N SER A 207 11.17 -1.40 -14.19
CA SER A 207 11.42 -2.32 -13.07
C SER A 207 11.18 -3.78 -13.51
N GLN A 208 10.12 -4.05 -14.28
CA GLN A 208 9.88 -5.36 -14.89
C GLN A 208 11.01 -5.75 -15.85
N ARG A 209 11.49 -4.83 -16.69
CA ARG A 209 12.62 -5.09 -17.60
C ARG A 209 13.90 -5.45 -16.85
N GLN A 210 14.24 -4.71 -15.79
CA GLN A 210 15.38 -5.02 -14.94
C GLN A 210 15.26 -6.42 -14.33
N ALA A 211 14.06 -6.79 -13.85
CA ALA A 211 13.76 -8.11 -13.30
C ALA A 211 13.86 -9.25 -14.33
N LEU A 212 13.42 -9.02 -15.57
CA LEU A 212 13.56 -9.98 -16.68
C LEU A 212 15.02 -10.18 -17.08
N LEU A 213 15.81 -9.11 -17.10
CA LEU A 213 17.24 -9.15 -17.38
C LEU A 213 18.07 -9.62 -16.18
N GLN A 214 17.46 -9.67 -14.99
CA GLN A 214 18.13 -9.93 -13.72
C GLN A 214 19.35 -9.02 -13.51
N ARG A 215 19.21 -7.75 -13.92
CA ARG A 215 20.29 -6.76 -13.93
C ARG A 215 19.74 -5.36 -13.71
N GLN A 216 20.27 -4.66 -12.70
CA GLN A 216 19.99 -3.24 -12.46
C GLN A 216 20.67 -2.34 -13.51
N GLY A 217 20.02 -1.25 -13.91
CA GLY A 217 20.62 -0.22 -14.76
C GLY A 217 19.64 0.59 -15.62
N HIS A 218 20.17 1.64 -16.25
CA HIS A 218 19.44 2.61 -17.09
C HIS A 218 19.19 2.13 -18.53
N HIS A 219 18.75 0.88 -18.69
CA HIS A 219 18.61 0.24 -20.00
C HIS A 219 17.76 1.06 -20.97
N ARG A 220 18.32 1.38 -22.15
CA ARG A 220 17.69 2.17 -23.21
C ARG A 220 17.13 3.52 -22.71
N TRP A 221 17.79 4.13 -21.72
CA TRP A 221 17.31 5.38 -21.12
C TRP A 221 17.12 6.48 -22.15
N GLU A 222 18.05 6.71 -23.07
CA GLU A 222 17.93 7.77 -24.08
C GLU A 222 16.61 7.72 -24.86
N SER A 223 16.25 6.55 -25.40
CA SER A 223 14.99 6.40 -26.14
C SER A 223 13.76 6.54 -25.24
N ARG A 224 13.83 6.04 -23.99
CA ARG A 224 12.73 6.19 -23.01
C ARG A 224 12.56 7.63 -22.56
N PHE A 225 13.67 8.35 -22.34
CA PHE A 225 13.74 9.74 -21.93
C PHE A 225 12.96 10.62 -22.91
N HIS A 226 13.27 10.58 -24.21
CA HIS A 226 12.58 11.39 -25.22
C HIS A 226 11.07 11.07 -25.29
N ARG A 227 10.71 9.79 -25.21
CA ARG A 227 9.32 9.34 -25.23
C ARG A 227 8.53 9.82 -24.00
N ILE A 228 9.14 9.75 -22.82
CA ILE A 228 8.53 10.20 -21.56
C ILE A 228 8.41 11.72 -21.57
N TRP A 229 9.48 12.42 -21.94
CA TRP A 229 9.52 13.87 -21.90
C TRP A 229 8.50 14.50 -22.85
N ALA A 230 8.32 13.93 -24.04
CA ALA A 230 7.30 14.36 -24.99
C ALA A 230 5.85 14.27 -24.44
N GLN A 231 5.60 13.43 -23.44
CA GLN A 231 4.28 13.25 -22.83
C GLN A 231 4.07 14.10 -21.59
N ILE A 232 5.10 14.25 -20.75
CA ILE A 232 4.98 14.98 -19.48
C ILE A 232 5.28 16.48 -19.59
N GLY A 233 6.06 16.89 -20.60
CA GLY A 233 6.49 18.28 -20.78
C GLY A 233 7.40 18.80 -19.66
N GLY A 234 7.67 20.11 -19.70
CA GLY A 234 8.37 20.86 -18.65
C GLY A 234 9.73 20.28 -18.23
N LYS A 235 9.93 20.03 -16.92
CA LYS A 235 11.24 19.58 -16.41
C LYS A 235 11.64 18.23 -17.03
N PRO A 236 12.88 18.08 -17.53
CA PRO A 236 13.36 16.82 -18.10
C PRO A 236 13.22 15.65 -17.13
N PRO A 237 12.83 14.46 -17.61
CA PRO A 237 12.69 13.32 -16.74
C PRO A 237 14.05 12.84 -16.20
N VAL A 238 14.08 12.41 -14.94
CA VAL A 238 15.26 11.83 -14.27
C VAL A 238 14.89 10.45 -13.74
N GLU A 239 15.80 9.48 -13.87
CA GLU A 239 15.62 8.11 -13.41
C GLU A 239 16.62 7.74 -12.32
N VAL A 240 16.14 7.01 -11.31
CA VAL A 240 16.97 6.30 -10.33
C VAL A 240 16.61 4.81 -10.34
N CYS A 241 17.61 3.96 -10.23
CA CYS A 241 17.43 2.50 -10.22
C CYS A 241 18.18 1.89 -9.04
N ALA A 242 17.61 0.88 -8.40
CA ALA A 242 18.27 0.09 -7.36
C ALA A 242 17.82 -1.37 -7.45
N GLU A 243 18.56 -2.25 -6.80
CA GLU A 243 18.13 -3.62 -6.55
C GLU A 243 18.27 -3.94 -5.07
N SER A 244 17.44 -4.87 -4.59
CA SER A 244 17.49 -5.38 -3.23
C SER A 244 18.54 -6.48 -3.09
N TRP A 245 18.79 -6.96 -1.88
CA TRP A 245 19.47 -8.23 -1.72
C TRP A 245 18.54 -9.39 -2.14
N PRO A 246 19.11 -10.56 -2.53
CA PRO A 246 18.31 -11.76 -2.73
C PRO A 246 17.47 -12.05 -1.49
N ASP A 247 16.24 -12.51 -1.72
CA ASP A 247 15.35 -13.06 -0.68
C ASP A 247 14.75 -12.06 0.29
N GLU A 248 15.08 -10.77 0.15
CA GLU A 248 14.44 -9.74 0.96
C GLU A 248 12.93 -9.70 0.70
N PRO A 249 12.12 -9.72 1.77
CA PRO A 249 10.69 -9.46 1.67
C PRO A 249 10.42 -8.07 1.10
N LEU A 250 9.28 -7.87 0.45
CA LEU A 250 8.96 -6.64 -0.27
C LEU A 250 9.20 -5.36 0.55
N VAL A 251 8.68 -5.29 1.78
CA VAL A 251 8.78 -4.07 2.60
C VAL A 251 10.24 -3.78 2.97
N THR A 252 11.02 -4.80 3.32
CA THR A 252 12.46 -4.69 3.60
C THR A 252 13.23 -4.28 2.35
N ALA A 253 12.94 -4.91 1.21
CA ALA A 253 13.54 -4.59 -0.07
C ALA A 253 13.28 -3.14 -0.50
N CYS A 254 12.07 -2.61 -0.28
CA CYS A 254 11.73 -1.21 -0.54
C CYS A 254 12.60 -0.26 0.30
N LEU A 255 12.68 -0.51 1.61
CA LEU A 255 13.50 0.29 2.52
C LEU A 255 14.99 0.24 2.13
N GLY A 256 15.49 -0.96 1.77
CA GLY A 256 16.86 -1.17 1.32
C GLY A 256 17.19 -0.45 0.02
N CYS A 257 16.29 -0.47 -0.97
CA CYS A 257 16.47 0.26 -2.24
C CYS A 257 16.57 1.77 -2.02
N VAL A 258 15.72 2.35 -1.15
CA VAL A 258 15.77 3.77 -0.80
C VAL A 258 17.05 4.09 -0.02
N HIS A 259 17.47 3.22 0.89
CA HIS A 259 18.74 3.36 1.60
C HIS A 259 19.92 3.34 0.62
N ALA A 260 19.91 2.47 -0.39
CA ALA A 260 20.94 2.44 -1.43
C ALA A 260 20.97 3.74 -2.27
N TRP A 261 19.81 4.30 -2.64
CA TRP A 261 19.76 5.62 -3.28
C TRP A 261 20.34 6.72 -2.40
N ARG A 262 20.08 6.66 -1.08
CA ARG A 262 20.62 7.61 -0.11
C ARG A 262 22.15 7.60 -0.05
N GLN A 263 22.81 6.47 -0.33
CA GLN A 263 24.28 6.38 -0.34
C GLN A 263 24.94 6.98 -1.61
N SER A 264 24.15 7.38 -2.61
CA SER A 264 24.66 8.01 -3.84
C SER A 264 24.20 9.46 -3.91
N ALA A 265 25.13 10.41 -3.92
CA ALA A 265 24.79 11.84 -3.99
C ALA A 265 23.95 12.18 -5.24
N GLY A 266 24.21 11.53 -6.38
CA GLY A 266 23.44 11.73 -7.62
C GLY A 266 22.01 11.21 -7.52
N HIS A 267 21.82 9.99 -7.00
CA HIS A 267 20.48 9.43 -6.79
C HIS A 267 19.73 10.22 -5.72
N TRP A 268 20.40 10.52 -4.59
CA TRP A 268 19.77 11.23 -3.49
C TRP A 268 19.38 12.66 -3.86
N LYS A 269 20.17 13.37 -4.67
CA LYS A 269 19.75 14.68 -5.21
C LYS A 269 18.40 14.60 -5.94
N SER A 270 18.17 13.52 -6.67
CA SER A 270 16.92 13.28 -7.39
C SER A 270 15.78 12.91 -6.44
N VAL A 271 16.02 11.98 -5.51
CA VAL A 271 14.99 11.52 -4.54
C VAL A 271 14.65 12.58 -3.49
N ALA A 272 15.61 13.35 -3.01
CA ALA A 272 15.38 14.42 -2.04
C ALA A 272 14.77 15.67 -2.69
N GLY A 273 14.95 15.84 -4.01
CA GLY A 273 14.47 16.99 -4.78
C GLY A 273 12.96 17.06 -4.93
N ASP A 274 12.49 18.25 -5.30
CA ASP A 274 11.08 18.52 -5.58
C ASP A 274 10.77 18.42 -7.09
N HIS A 275 9.72 17.69 -7.42
CA HIS A 275 9.32 17.37 -8.79
C HIS A 275 7.82 17.52 -8.95
N PRO A 276 7.34 18.20 -10.01
CA PRO A 276 5.90 18.33 -10.25
C PRO A 276 5.20 17.00 -10.46
N LEU A 277 5.86 16.05 -11.11
CA LEU A 277 5.36 14.69 -11.33
C LEU A 277 6.36 13.63 -10.85
N TYR A 278 5.83 12.54 -10.31
CA TYR A 278 6.63 11.40 -9.88
C TYR A 278 5.94 10.07 -10.16
N ALA A 279 6.73 9.02 -10.23
CA ALA A 279 6.28 7.65 -10.03
C ALA A 279 7.42 6.73 -9.57
N TYR A 280 7.03 5.60 -9.00
CA TYR A 280 7.92 4.53 -8.63
C TYR A 280 7.35 3.18 -9.05
N GLY A 281 8.22 2.25 -9.41
CA GLY A 281 7.89 0.88 -9.77
C GLY A 281 8.89 -0.09 -9.16
N MET A 282 8.43 -1.30 -8.85
CA MET A 282 9.30 -2.34 -8.32
C MET A 282 8.81 -3.73 -8.74
N HIS A 283 9.72 -4.59 -9.18
CA HIS A 283 9.38 -5.93 -9.65
C HIS A 283 10.42 -6.95 -9.19
N ARG A 284 9.96 -8.15 -8.81
CA ARG A 284 10.85 -9.25 -8.40
C ARG A 284 11.32 -10.06 -9.60
N GLY A 285 12.62 -10.29 -9.72
CA GLY A 285 13.22 -11.17 -10.72
C GLY A 285 13.15 -12.64 -10.30
N LYS A 286 13.40 -13.55 -11.24
CA LYS A 286 13.48 -15.00 -10.97
C LYS A 286 14.64 -15.39 -10.05
N ASN A 287 15.64 -14.50 -9.92
CA ASN A 287 16.76 -14.60 -8.99
C ASN A 287 16.39 -14.12 -7.58
N ARG A 288 15.09 -13.90 -7.30
CA ARG A 288 14.55 -13.53 -5.99
C ARG A 288 14.99 -12.15 -5.48
N ILE A 289 15.62 -11.34 -6.33
CA ILE A 289 15.97 -9.94 -6.13
C ILE A 289 14.83 -9.04 -6.59
N TRP A 290 14.58 -7.94 -5.89
CA TRP A 290 13.68 -6.89 -6.34
C TRP A 290 14.44 -5.78 -7.06
N TYR A 291 13.85 -5.27 -8.14
CA TYR A 291 14.40 -4.18 -8.93
C TYR A 291 13.49 -2.97 -8.81
N ALA A 292 13.99 -1.87 -8.26
CA ALA A 292 13.26 -0.62 -8.07
C ALA A 292 13.64 0.41 -9.13
N THR A 293 12.65 1.21 -9.54
CA THR A 293 12.80 2.35 -10.45
C THR A 293 12.01 3.53 -9.90
N GLY A 294 12.63 4.70 -9.82
CA GLY A 294 11.95 5.97 -9.61
C GLY A 294 12.13 6.86 -10.84
N ILE A 295 11.05 7.52 -11.29
CA ILE A 295 11.10 8.49 -12.39
C ILE A 295 10.40 9.77 -11.96
N PHE A 296 11.04 10.90 -12.23
CA PHE A 296 10.59 12.24 -11.85
C PHE A 296 10.65 13.19 -13.02
N GLY A 297 9.83 14.24 -13.06
CA GLY A 297 9.87 15.28 -14.09
C GLY A 297 8.61 16.14 -14.09
N GLY A 298 8.29 16.72 -15.25
CA GLY A 298 7.11 17.58 -15.42
C GLY A 298 7.41 19.04 -15.10
#